data_AF-A0A173MC30-F1
#
_entry.id   AF-A0A173MC30-F1
#
_cell.length_a   1.000
_cell.length_b   1.000
_cell.length_c   1.000
_cell.angle_alpha   90.00
_cell.angle_beta   90.00
_cell.angle_gamma   90.00
#
_symmetry.space_group_name_H-M   'P 1'
#
loop_
_entity.id
_entity.type
_entity.pdbx_description
1 polymer ?
#
loop_
_entity_poly.entity_id
_entity_poly.type
_entity_poly.pdbx_seq_one_letter_code
_entity_poly.pdbx_strand_id
1 'polypeptide(L)'
;MTKVYLQDVFKKSGIPTYTFVKPSEYNDIIVALRTKGRGIIVEGPSGIGKTTCIQKAIEETGQYKQVVSLSARKREDLEMIAIIPEFRDMGTVIVDDFHVLDETLKLRLADFLKILADEERENDKLILIGINKAGNSLVNMANDLNNRIDTIRFERNSDSKIEELIQLGEEALNIRINTKKELIDLSKGGFHIVQNLCSVLCTMAGALERDNENVVEIKTSIELMKDKVLNEYDRAFYSPAKDFATGTRLIREGRAPYLHLLFWLSKSEDWTIQMDDIMRAYPEHKLSVSQVVTKGHLETLINQSEHIQKVIHYDANSRTLTVEDPKFMFYIRNLLWDKFSSRIGYIGFRFETPYDFALSFAGEDRELAEKIFNLLSEKQIAVFYDKNEQTRILAENVEDYLGPIYSSQAVYVVTLLSCSYPRKVWTKFESDNFKHRFGNNSIIPIWYSDCPPGMFDESRKYGGITYEKNVDIDKQAGLICDSLVEKISERRYENKDLKSDDGE
;
A
#
# COMPACT_ATOMS: atom_id res chain seq x y z
N MET A 1 39.53 6.30 -29.40
CA MET A 1 38.70 5.73 -28.32
C MET A 1 37.28 6.23 -28.53
N THR A 2 36.30 5.34 -28.44
CA THR A 2 34.88 5.67 -28.58
C THR A 2 34.49 6.63 -27.45
N LYS A 3 33.84 7.76 -27.77
CA LYS A 3 33.32 8.65 -26.74
C LYS A 3 32.29 7.90 -25.90
N VAL A 4 32.43 7.97 -24.57
CA VAL A 4 31.50 7.36 -23.62
C VAL A 4 30.66 8.49 -23.02
N TYR A 5 29.35 8.41 -23.18
CA TYR A 5 28.42 9.43 -22.70
C TYR A 5 27.65 8.97 -21.47
N LEU A 6 27.21 9.93 -20.66
CA LEU A 6 26.46 9.70 -19.43
C LEU A 6 25.21 8.82 -19.66
N GLN A 7 24.44 9.09 -20.72
CA GLN A 7 23.22 8.34 -21.04
C GLN A 7 23.46 6.87 -21.42
N ASP A 8 24.68 6.52 -21.84
CA ASP A 8 25.05 5.15 -22.18
C ASP A 8 25.54 4.38 -20.96
N VAL A 9 26.16 5.08 -20.00
CA VAL A 9 26.66 4.52 -18.74
C VAL A 9 25.53 4.31 -17.74
N PHE A 10 24.81 5.37 -17.37
CA PHE A 10 23.67 5.29 -16.46
C PHE A 10 22.37 5.39 -17.25
N LYS A 11 21.88 4.24 -17.72
CA LYS A 11 20.68 4.18 -18.56
C LYS A 11 19.41 4.38 -17.72
N LYS A 12 18.55 5.29 -18.16
CA LYS A 12 17.22 5.50 -17.56
C LYS A 12 16.20 4.45 -18.01
N SER A 13 16.41 3.82 -19.16
CA SER A 13 15.59 2.74 -19.71
C SER A 13 16.42 1.76 -20.54
N GLY A 14 15.96 0.50 -20.60
CA GLY A 14 16.63 -0.57 -21.32
C GLY A 14 17.79 -1.21 -20.54
N ILE A 15 18.48 -2.14 -21.21
CA ILE A 15 19.53 -2.96 -20.59
C ILE A 15 20.83 -2.13 -20.45
N PRO A 16 21.37 -1.95 -19.23
CA PRO A 16 22.65 -1.28 -19.01
C PRO A 16 23.78 -2.01 -19.72
N THR A 17 24.70 -1.27 -20.36
CA THR A 17 25.86 -1.85 -21.03
C THR A 17 27.12 -1.79 -20.18
N TYR A 18 27.37 -0.64 -19.54
CA TYR A 18 28.57 -0.43 -18.72
C TYR A 18 28.35 -0.82 -17.26
N THR A 19 27.14 -0.63 -16.73
CA THR A 19 26.83 -0.78 -15.30
C THR A 19 25.92 -1.96 -15.00
N PHE A 20 25.94 -2.99 -15.86
CA PHE A 20 25.17 -4.21 -15.60
C PHE A 20 25.83 -5.03 -14.50
N VAL A 21 25.13 -5.20 -13.39
CA VAL A 21 25.55 -6.04 -12.26
C VAL A 21 24.65 -7.25 -12.19
N LYS A 22 25.24 -8.44 -12.08
CA LYS A 22 24.49 -9.69 -11.90
C LYS A 22 23.82 -9.69 -10.51
N PRO A 23 22.47 -9.82 -10.43
CA PRO A 23 21.77 -9.97 -9.14
C PRO A 23 22.17 -11.27 -8.45
N SER A 24 21.82 -11.41 -7.17
CA SER A 24 22.17 -12.58 -6.36
C SER A 24 21.64 -13.87 -6.95
N GLU A 25 20.44 -13.81 -7.53
CA GLU A 25 19.69 -14.93 -8.09
C GLU A 25 20.16 -15.31 -9.51
N TYR A 26 21.12 -14.58 -10.08
CA TYR A 26 21.56 -14.78 -11.47
C TYR A 26 22.07 -16.21 -11.72
N ASN A 27 22.79 -16.78 -10.76
CA ASN A 27 23.31 -18.14 -10.88
C ASN A 27 22.18 -19.18 -10.87
N ASP A 28 21.17 -18.97 -10.03
CA ASP A 28 19.99 -19.84 -9.96
C ASP A 28 19.21 -19.79 -11.28
N ILE A 29 19.11 -18.62 -11.91
CA ILE A 29 18.53 -18.47 -13.24
C ILE A 29 19.31 -19.27 -14.28
N ILE A 30 20.65 -19.18 -14.27
CA ILE A 30 21.48 -19.93 -15.23
C ILE A 30 21.29 -21.44 -15.05
N VAL A 31 21.25 -21.93 -13.81
CA VAL A 31 20.99 -23.35 -13.52
C VAL A 31 19.58 -23.73 -13.97
N ALA A 32 18.56 -22.95 -13.59
CA ALA A 32 17.18 -23.19 -13.96
C ALA A 32 17.00 -23.21 -15.48
N LEU A 33 17.61 -22.28 -16.23
CA LEU A 33 17.59 -22.26 -17.69
C LEU A 33 18.19 -23.53 -18.30
N ARG A 34 19.27 -24.06 -17.73
CA ARG A 34 19.92 -25.29 -18.21
C ARG A 34 19.16 -26.56 -17.87
N THR A 35 18.31 -26.54 -16.85
CA THR A 35 17.53 -27.72 -16.44
C THR A 35 16.44 -28.03 -17.45
N LYS A 36 16.47 -29.23 -18.02
CA LYS A 36 15.52 -29.71 -19.05
C LYS A 36 14.12 -29.93 -18.45
N GLY A 37 13.07 -29.71 -19.25
CA GLY A 37 11.66 -29.91 -18.86
C GLY A 37 11.09 -28.97 -17.80
N ARG A 38 11.90 -28.39 -16.90
CA ARG A 38 11.41 -27.51 -15.83
C ARG A 38 11.05 -26.14 -16.39
N GLY A 39 9.86 -25.64 -16.09
CA GLY A 39 9.54 -24.23 -16.31
C GLY A 39 10.07 -23.34 -15.18
N ILE A 40 10.15 -22.05 -15.46
CA ILE A 40 10.70 -21.04 -14.53
C ILE A 40 9.60 -20.03 -14.20
N ILE A 41 9.39 -19.75 -12.92
CA ILE A 41 8.61 -18.61 -12.45
C ILE A 41 9.56 -17.60 -11.87
N VAL A 42 9.50 -16.36 -12.36
CA VAL A 42 10.27 -15.23 -11.86
C VAL A 42 9.32 -14.26 -11.18
N GLU A 43 9.43 -14.16 -9.87
CA GLU A 43 8.67 -13.21 -9.06
C GLU A 43 9.56 -12.03 -8.67
N GLY A 44 8.96 -10.90 -8.39
CA GLY A 44 9.66 -9.72 -7.89
C GLY A 44 8.84 -8.48 -8.18
N PRO A 45 9.13 -7.34 -7.54
CA PRO A 45 8.47 -6.10 -7.90
C PRO A 45 8.68 -5.73 -9.37
N SER A 46 7.72 -5.01 -9.98
CA SER A 46 7.89 -4.59 -11.38
C SER A 46 9.02 -3.54 -11.50
N GLY A 47 9.71 -3.53 -12.64
CA GLY A 47 10.87 -2.64 -12.87
C GLY A 47 12.17 -2.97 -12.10
N ILE A 48 12.23 -4.07 -11.33
CA ILE A 48 13.49 -4.49 -10.64
C ILE A 48 14.53 -5.10 -11.60
N GLY A 49 14.14 -5.37 -12.85
CA GLY A 49 15.04 -5.89 -13.89
C GLY A 49 14.88 -7.38 -14.19
N LYS A 50 13.77 -8.03 -13.78
CA LYS A 50 13.48 -9.46 -14.06
C LYS A 50 13.67 -9.84 -15.53
N THR A 51 12.95 -9.16 -16.43
CA THR A 51 12.97 -9.43 -17.88
C THR A 51 14.37 -9.22 -18.47
N THR A 52 15.04 -8.14 -18.06
CA THR A 52 16.43 -7.85 -18.47
C THR A 52 17.41 -8.92 -17.99
N CYS A 53 17.27 -9.38 -16.76
CA CYS A 53 18.11 -10.42 -16.18
C CYS A 53 17.92 -11.76 -16.90
N ILE A 54 16.67 -12.15 -17.18
CA ILE A 54 16.34 -13.36 -17.94
C ILE A 54 16.91 -13.29 -19.35
N GLN A 55 16.73 -12.17 -20.06
CA GLN A 55 17.28 -11.99 -21.41
C GLN A 55 18.81 -12.13 -21.42
N LYS A 56 19.49 -11.49 -20.46
CA LYS A 56 20.95 -11.60 -20.32
C LYS A 56 21.41 -13.02 -19.99
N ALA A 57 20.69 -13.72 -19.12
CA ALA A 57 20.99 -15.09 -18.77
C ALA A 57 20.81 -16.03 -19.97
N ILE A 58 19.77 -15.83 -20.80
CA ILE A 58 19.56 -16.60 -22.04
C ILE A 58 20.67 -16.30 -23.07
N GLU A 59 21.06 -15.04 -23.25
CA GLU A 59 22.19 -14.66 -24.10
C GLU A 59 23.49 -15.35 -23.66
N GLU A 60 23.73 -15.46 -22.35
CA GLU A 60 24.92 -16.08 -21.77
C GLU A 60 24.91 -17.61 -21.87
N THR A 61 23.76 -18.27 -21.74
CA THR A 61 23.68 -19.74 -21.89
C THR A 61 23.83 -20.17 -23.34
N GLY A 62 23.41 -19.35 -24.31
CA GLY A 62 23.51 -19.63 -25.75
C GLY A 62 22.73 -20.87 -26.21
N GLN A 63 21.91 -21.47 -25.34
CA GLN A 63 21.20 -22.73 -25.60
C GLN A 63 19.96 -22.54 -26.49
N TYR A 64 19.35 -21.36 -26.47
CA TYR A 64 18.06 -21.13 -27.10
C TYR A 64 18.19 -20.17 -28.28
N LYS A 65 17.89 -20.67 -29.49
CA LYS A 65 17.95 -19.89 -30.75
C LYS A 65 16.64 -19.15 -31.06
N GLN A 66 15.53 -19.57 -30.47
CA GLN A 66 14.21 -18.95 -30.62
C GLN A 66 13.70 -18.55 -29.24
N VAL A 67 13.68 -17.24 -28.99
CA VAL A 67 13.15 -16.64 -27.77
C VAL A 67 12.00 -15.74 -28.17
N VAL A 68 10.80 -16.05 -27.69
CA VAL A 68 9.59 -15.23 -27.89
C VAL A 68 9.26 -14.57 -26.56
N SER A 69 9.11 -13.25 -26.56
CA SER A 69 8.71 -12.49 -25.37
C SER A 69 7.32 -11.90 -25.59
N LEU A 70 6.38 -12.29 -24.73
CA LEU A 70 4.97 -11.92 -24.75
C LEU A 70 4.64 -11.15 -23.47
N SER A 71 3.74 -10.17 -23.54
CA SER A 71 3.24 -9.42 -22.38
C SER A 71 1.74 -9.63 -22.20
N ALA A 72 1.33 -10.06 -21.01
CA ALA A 72 -0.07 -10.21 -20.64
C ALA A 72 -0.90 -8.92 -20.72
N ARG A 73 -0.25 -7.75 -20.81
CA ARG A 73 -0.94 -6.46 -20.99
C ARG A 73 -1.30 -6.14 -22.43
N LYS A 74 -0.72 -6.83 -23.42
CA LYS A 74 -0.98 -6.60 -24.84
C LYS A 74 -2.02 -7.58 -25.35
N ARG A 75 -3.10 -7.06 -25.95
CA ARG A 75 -4.21 -7.88 -26.47
C ARG A 75 -3.76 -8.89 -27.53
N GLU A 76 -2.85 -8.50 -28.42
CA GLU A 76 -2.30 -9.37 -29.45
C GLU A 76 -1.49 -10.53 -28.84
N ASP A 77 -0.73 -10.26 -27.79
CA ASP A 77 0.06 -11.28 -27.08
C ASP A 77 -0.84 -12.23 -26.29
N LEU A 78 -1.98 -11.76 -25.74
CA LEU A 78 -2.93 -12.62 -25.02
C LEU A 78 -3.45 -13.78 -25.87
N GLU A 79 -3.76 -13.50 -27.15
CA GLU A 79 -4.19 -14.54 -28.09
C GLU A 79 -3.08 -15.56 -28.33
N MET A 80 -1.82 -15.12 -28.45
CA MET A 80 -0.65 -16.01 -28.54
C MET A 80 -0.41 -16.81 -27.26
N ILE A 81 -0.55 -16.19 -26.09
CA ILE A 81 -0.37 -16.85 -24.79
C ILE A 81 -1.40 -17.98 -24.63
N ALA A 82 -2.64 -17.76 -25.08
CA ALA A 82 -3.73 -18.73 -24.98
C ALA A 82 -3.49 -20.02 -25.78
N ILE A 83 -2.66 -19.99 -26.82
CA ILE A 83 -2.36 -21.14 -27.68
C ILE A 83 -1.00 -21.79 -27.36
N ILE A 84 -0.16 -21.21 -26.48
CA ILE A 84 1.13 -21.80 -26.05
C ILE A 84 1.02 -23.30 -25.72
N PRO A 85 0.03 -23.75 -24.92
CA PRO A 85 -0.07 -25.15 -24.53
C PRO A 85 -0.28 -26.14 -25.68
N GLU A 86 -0.63 -25.65 -26.87
CA GLU A 86 -0.94 -26.46 -28.05
C GLU A 86 0.31 -26.73 -28.92
N PHE A 87 1.42 -26.01 -28.69
CA PHE A 87 2.65 -26.15 -29.46
C PHE A 87 3.59 -27.25 -28.92
N ARG A 88 4.37 -27.82 -29.84
CA ARG A 88 5.59 -28.60 -29.57
C ARG A 88 6.78 -27.91 -30.23
N ASP A 89 7.96 -28.03 -29.64
CA ASP A 89 9.19 -27.39 -30.12
C ASP A 89 9.05 -25.85 -30.21
N MET A 90 8.43 -25.24 -29.20
CA MET A 90 8.15 -23.80 -29.14
C MET A 90 9.40 -22.95 -28.86
N GLY A 91 10.52 -23.58 -28.48
CA GLY A 91 11.70 -22.86 -28.02
C GLY A 91 11.51 -22.29 -26.62
N THR A 92 12.07 -21.10 -26.38
CA THR A 92 11.89 -20.37 -25.11
C THR A 92 10.81 -19.31 -25.25
N VAL A 93 9.76 -19.43 -24.44
CA VAL A 93 8.68 -18.43 -24.36
C VAL A 93 8.72 -17.75 -23.00
N ILE A 94 8.80 -16.42 -23.02
CA ILE A 94 8.72 -15.56 -21.84
C ILE A 94 7.35 -14.89 -21.84
N VAL A 95 6.61 -15.05 -20.75
CA VAL A 95 5.33 -14.36 -20.52
C VAL A 95 5.51 -13.36 -19.38
N ASP A 96 5.51 -12.07 -19.69
CA ASP A 96 5.62 -10.98 -18.73
C ASP A 96 4.24 -10.52 -18.21
N ASP A 97 4.22 -9.90 -17.03
CA ASP A 97 3.01 -9.50 -16.31
C ASP A 97 2.00 -10.64 -16.07
N PHE A 98 2.49 -11.85 -15.79
CA PHE A 98 1.66 -13.06 -15.61
C PHE A 98 0.49 -12.89 -14.61
N HIS A 99 0.62 -12.03 -13.61
CA HIS A 99 -0.42 -11.75 -12.62
C HIS A 99 -1.71 -11.14 -13.20
N VAL A 100 -1.60 -10.48 -14.36
CA VAL A 100 -2.72 -9.83 -15.08
C VAL A 100 -3.62 -10.84 -15.78
N LEU A 101 -3.13 -12.05 -16.07
CA LEU A 101 -3.92 -13.08 -16.76
C LEU A 101 -5.14 -13.50 -15.94
N ASP A 102 -6.18 -13.98 -16.63
CA ASP A 102 -7.35 -14.55 -15.98
C ASP A 102 -7.05 -15.94 -15.38
N GLU A 103 -7.88 -16.36 -14.42
CA GLU A 103 -7.67 -17.63 -13.71
C GLU A 103 -7.71 -18.84 -14.64
N THR A 104 -8.54 -18.79 -15.69
CA THR A 104 -8.66 -19.86 -16.69
C THR A 104 -7.35 -20.07 -17.44
N LEU A 105 -6.72 -19.00 -17.92
CA LEU A 105 -5.47 -19.07 -18.66
C LEU A 105 -4.29 -19.39 -17.74
N LYS A 106 -4.30 -18.86 -16.50
CA LYS A 106 -3.31 -19.25 -15.48
C LYS A 106 -3.31 -20.76 -15.24
N LEU A 107 -4.49 -21.39 -15.09
CA LEU A 107 -4.62 -22.84 -14.94
C LEU A 107 -4.09 -23.61 -16.16
N ARG A 108 -4.42 -23.17 -17.38
CA ARG A 108 -3.93 -23.81 -18.61
C ARG A 108 -2.41 -23.77 -18.70
N LEU A 109 -1.79 -22.65 -18.33
CA LEU A 109 -0.33 -22.53 -18.30
C LEU A 109 0.29 -23.38 -17.19
N ALA A 110 -0.37 -23.50 -16.04
CA ALA A 110 0.02 -24.37 -14.93
C ALA A 110 0.05 -25.85 -15.35
N ASP A 111 -1.02 -26.32 -16.00
CA ASP A 111 -1.11 -27.68 -16.54
C ASP A 111 -0.06 -27.92 -17.61
N PHE A 112 0.26 -26.91 -18.42
CA PHE A 112 1.30 -27.03 -19.43
C PHE A 112 2.70 -27.14 -18.81
N LEU A 113 3.01 -26.35 -17.77
CA LEU A 113 4.27 -26.49 -17.01
C LEU A 113 4.45 -27.90 -16.45
N LYS A 114 3.35 -28.53 -16.03
CA LYS A 114 3.35 -29.92 -15.56
C LYS A 114 3.73 -30.90 -16.67
N ILE A 115 3.14 -30.73 -17.86
CA ILE A 115 3.45 -31.57 -19.04
C ILE A 115 4.92 -31.42 -19.43
N LEU A 116 5.45 -30.18 -19.45
CA LEU A 116 6.86 -29.93 -19.77
C LEU A 116 7.81 -30.67 -18.81
N ALA A 117 7.47 -30.67 -17.52
CA ALA A 117 8.28 -31.31 -16.49
C ALA A 117 8.18 -32.85 -16.54
N ASP A 118 6.99 -33.41 -16.77
CA ASP A 118 6.79 -34.87 -16.85
C ASP A 118 7.42 -35.49 -18.12
N GLU A 119 7.40 -34.76 -19.25
CA GLU A 119 7.96 -35.21 -20.52
C GLU A 119 9.46 -34.87 -20.69
N GLU A 120 10.07 -34.17 -19.72
CA GLU A 120 11.46 -33.69 -19.76
C GLU A 120 11.85 -33.00 -21.08
N ARG A 121 10.94 -32.21 -21.66
CA ARG A 121 11.15 -31.63 -23.00
C ARG A 121 12.41 -30.76 -23.03
N GLU A 122 13.29 -31.05 -23.99
CA GLU A 122 14.60 -30.37 -24.07
C GLU A 122 14.52 -29.02 -24.79
N ASN A 123 13.64 -28.90 -25.79
CA ASN A 123 13.54 -27.71 -26.64
C ASN A 123 12.52 -26.68 -26.14
N ASP A 124 11.65 -27.06 -25.21
CA ASP A 124 10.53 -26.26 -24.75
C ASP A 124 10.85 -25.67 -23.37
N LYS A 125 10.86 -24.33 -23.28
CA LYS A 125 11.09 -23.62 -22.02
C LYS A 125 10.02 -22.54 -21.84
N LEU A 126 9.21 -22.66 -20.80
CA LEU A 126 8.26 -21.62 -20.41
C LEU A 126 8.80 -20.85 -19.21
N ILE A 127 8.86 -19.52 -19.34
CA ILE A 127 9.27 -18.59 -18.29
C ILE A 127 8.11 -17.63 -18.02
N LEU A 128 7.56 -17.68 -16.81
CA LEU A 128 6.49 -16.78 -16.38
C LEU A 128 7.08 -15.71 -15.46
N ILE A 129 6.90 -14.44 -15.80
CA ILE A 129 7.39 -13.29 -15.03
C ILE A 129 6.19 -12.56 -14.43
N GLY A 130 6.21 -12.33 -13.12
CA GLY A 130 5.12 -11.65 -12.42
C GLY A 130 5.56 -10.84 -11.21
N ILE A 131 4.58 -10.22 -10.54
CA ILE A 131 4.77 -9.59 -9.23
C ILE A 131 4.83 -10.62 -8.10
N ASN A 132 5.28 -10.19 -6.92
CA ASN A 132 5.34 -11.01 -5.72
C ASN A 132 4.02 -11.73 -5.44
N LYS A 133 4.11 -13.01 -5.06
CA LYS A 133 2.99 -13.93 -4.75
C LYS A 133 2.16 -14.42 -5.96
N ALA A 134 2.46 -13.99 -7.19
CA ALA A 134 1.78 -14.50 -8.38
C ALA A 134 2.06 -16.00 -8.63
N GLY A 135 3.28 -16.45 -8.36
CA GLY A 135 3.69 -17.86 -8.39
C GLY A 135 3.07 -18.66 -7.25
N ASN A 136 2.88 -18.08 -6.06
CA ASN A 136 2.16 -18.74 -4.98
C ASN A 136 0.70 -19.01 -5.35
N SER A 137 0.04 -18.11 -6.09
CA SER A 137 -1.31 -18.38 -6.63
C SER A 137 -1.29 -19.61 -7.53
N LEU A 138 -0.36 -19.68 -8.48
CA LEU A 138 -0.14 -20.82 -9.38
C LEU A 138 0.12 -22.14 -8.62
N VAL A 139 1.04 -22.11 -7.65
CA VAL A 139 1.42 -23.27 -6.84
C VAL A 139 0.27 -23.73 -5.95
N ASN A 140 -0.48 -22.81 -5.35
CA ASN A 140 -1.66 -23.15 -4.53
C ASN A 140 -2.78 -23.76 -5.39
N MET A 141 -2.91 -23.32 -6.64
CA MET A 141 -3.89 -23.86 -7.59
C MET A 141 -3.50 -25.26 -8.08
N ALA A 142 -2.20 -25.55 -8.15
CA ALA A 142 -1.67 -26.85 -8.56
C ALA A 142 -0.51 -27.27 -7.64
N ASN A 143 -0.87 -27.84 -6.48
CA ASN A 143 0.06 -28.27 -5.42
C ASN A 143 1.15 -29.25 -5.90
N ASP A 144 0.93 -29.93 -7.02
CA ASP A 144 1.87 -30.85 -7.65
C ASP A 144 2.98 -30.15 -8.48
N LEU A 145 2.87 -28.83 -8.73
CA LEU A 145 3.90 -28.05 -9.42
C LEU A 145 5.13 -27.76 -8.56
N ASN A 146 5.00 -27.75 -7.24
CA ASN A 146 6.03 -27.25 -6.32
C ASN A 146 7.42 -27.88 -6.52
N ASN A 147 7.46 -29.18 -6.86
CA ASN A 147 8.71 -29.90 -7.10
C ASN A 147 9.13 -29.96 -8.57
N ARG A 148 8.35 -29.35 -9.48
CA ARG A 148 8.47 -29.49 -10.94
C ARG A 148 8.86 -28.20 -11.65
N ILE A 149 8.77 -27.06 -10.97
CA ILE A 149 9.13 -25.75 -11.48
C ILE A 149 10.22 -25.11 -10.60
N ASP A 150 10.98 -24.19 -11.16
CA ASP A 150 11.92 -23.37 -10.40
C ASP A 150 11.29 -21.99 -10.19
N THR A 151 11.09 -21.61 -8.92
CA THR A 151 10.59 -20.28 -8.56
C THR A 151 11.76 -19.42 -8.07
N ILE A 152 12.03 -18.33 -8.79
CA ILE A 152 13.13 -17.41 -8.53
C ILE A 152 12.54 -16.07 -8.11
N ARG A 153 12.88 -15.62 -6.91
CA ARG A 153 12.35 -14.37 -6.33
C ARG A 153 13.40 -13.28 -6.39
N PHE A 154 13.14 -12.24 -7.16
CA PHE A 154 13.94 -11.03 -7.20
C PHE A 154 13.58 -10.16 -6.02
N GLU A 155 14.48 -10.14 -5.05
CA GLU A 155 14.38 -9.30 -3.87
C GLU A 155 15.30 -8.07 -3.98
N ARG A 156 15.39 -7.33 -2.88
CA ARG A 156 16.31 -6.21 -2.73
C ARG A 156 17.76 -6.69 -2.92
N ASN A 157 18.50 -6.02 -3.82
CA ASN A 157 19.92 -6.32 -3.98
C ASN A 157 20.73 -5.83 -2.78
N SER A 158 21.81 -6.54 -2.48
CA SER A 158 22.70 -6.17 -1.39
C SER A 158 23.39 -4.83 -1.65
N ASP A 159 23.73 -4.13 -0.57
CA ASP A 159 24.43 -2.84 -0.66
C ASP A 159 25.75 -2.96 -1.44
N SER A 160 26.46 -4.10 -1.34
CA SER A 160 27.67 -4.39 -2.11
C SER A 160 27.44 -4.45 -3.62
N LYS A 161 26.27 -4.94 -4.06
CA LYS A 161 25.90 -5.00 -5.48
C LYS A 161 25.55 -3.63 -6.05
N ILE A 162 24.92 -2.79 -5.23
CA ILE A 162 24.67 -1.39 -5.57
C ILE A 162 25.98 -0.61 -5.65
N GLU A 163 26.90 -0.87 -4.74
CA GLU A 163 28.25 -0.29 -4.77
C GLU A 163 29.03 -0.71 -6.03
N GLU A 164 28.98 -1.99 -6.41
CA GLU A 164 29.56 -2.53 -7.65
C GLU A 164 29.03 -1.75 -8.88
N LEU A 165 27.72 -1.49 -8.94
CA LEU A 165 27.11 -0.73 -10.03
C LEU A 165 27.65 0.69 -10.11
N ILE A 166 27.74 1.38 -8.95
CA ILE A 166 28.26 2.74 -8.88
C ILE A 166 29.73 2.75 -9.33
N GLN A 167 30.54 1.78 -8.88
CA GLN A 167 31.94 1.67 -9.25
C GLN A 167 32.14 1.47 -10.76
N LEU A 168 31.37 0.58 -11.39
CA LEU A 168 31.41 0.40 -12.84
C LEU A 168 31.08 1.70 -13.59
N GLY A 169 30.13 2.48 -13.06
CA GLY A 169 29.78 3.78 -13.63
C GLY A 169 30.87 4.84 -13.46
N GLU A 170 31.52 4.86 -12.29
CA GLU A 170 32.69 5.70 -12.03
C GLU A 170 33.85 5.39 -12.99
N GLU A 171 34.17 4.11 -13.15
CA GLU A 171 35.23 3.65 -14.03
C GLU A 171 34.91 3.97 -15.49
N ALA A 172 33.65 3.84 -15.92
CA ALA A 172 33.22 4.10 -17.29
C ALA A 172 33.25 5.60 -17.67
N LEU A 173 32.86 6.50 -16.75
CA LEU A 173 32.89 7.95 -16.97
C LEU A 173 34.18 8.63 -16.49
N ASN A 174 35.09 7.89 -15.85
CA ASN A 174 36.28 8.45 -15.19
C ASN A 174 35.92 9.54 -14.16
N ILE A 175 34.98 9.23 -13.28
CA ILE A 175 34.48 10.13 -12.23
C ILE A 175 34.67 9.50 -10.85
N ARG A 176 34.57 10.31 -9.80
CA ARG A 176 34.51 9.84 -8.41
C ARG A 176 33.36 10.52 -7.67
N ILE A 177 32.40 9.72 -7.22
CA ILE A 177 31.25 10.13 -6.43
C ILE A 177 31.63 10.03 -4.95
N ASN A 178 31.58 11.16 -4.24
CA ASN A 178 31.89 11.20 -2.81
C ASN A 178 30.76 10.64 -1.93
N THR A 179 29.52 10.68 -2.40
CA THR A 179 28.31 10.36 -1.64
C THR A 179 27.76 8.95 -1.91
N LYS A 180 28.62 7.94 -2.10
CA LYS A 180 28.19 6.57 -2.48
C LYS A 180 27.28 5.92 -1.45
N LYS A 181 27.65 6.02 -0.16
CA LYS A 181 26.93 5.36 0.93
C LYS A 181 25.50 5.85 1.05
N GLU A 182 25.29 7.15 0.89
CA GLU A 182 23.96 7.74 0.92
C GLU A 182 23.14 7.36 -0.32
N LEU A 183 23.75 7.26 -1.51
CA LEU A 183 23.07 6.75 -2.71
C LEU A 183 22.61 5.30 -2.53
N ILE A 184 23.45 4.47 -1.93
CA ILE A 184 23.14 3.06 -1.63
C ILE A 184 21.94 3.00 -0.68
N ASP A 185 21.97 3.74 0.42
CA ASP A 185 20.85 3.76 1.37
C ASP A 185 19.56 4.29 0.74
N LEU A 186 19.65 5.36 -0.06
CA LEU A 186 18.50 5.98 -0.72
C LEU A 186 17.88 5.07 -1.79
N SER A 187 18.68 4.26 -2.48
CA SER A 187 18.22 3.33 -3.51
C SER A 187 17.41 2.16 -2.96
N LYS A 188 17.60 1.82 -1.67
CA LYS A 188 17.05 0.62 -1.01
C LYS A 188 17.18 -0.63 -1.90
N GLY A 189 18.37 -0.85 -2.49
CA GLY A 189 18.73 -2.03 -3.28
C GLY A 189 18.09 -2.13 -4.67
N GLY A 190 17.49 -1.05 -5.17
CA GLY A 190 16.97 -0.98 -6.53
C GLY A 190 18.02 -0.51 -7.55
N PHE A 191 18.44 -1.39 -8.47
CA PHE A 191 19.38 -1.04 -9.55
C PHE A 191 18.87 0.10 -10.44
N HIS A 192 17.58 0.08 -10.79
CA HIS A 192 16.98 1.12 -11.63
C HIS A 192 17.02 2.49 -10.95
N ILE A 193 16.72 2.53 -9.64
CA ILE A 193 16.74 3.75 -8.84
C ILE A 193 18.16 4.31 -8.77
N VAL A 194 19.15 3.50 -8.37
CA VAL A 194 20.53 4.00 -8.26
C VAL A 194 21.08 4.50 -9.60
N GLN A 195 20.73 3.88 -10.73
CA GLN A 195 21.12 4.40 -12.05
C GLN A 195 20.51 5.76 -12.33
N ASN A 196 19.23 5.96 -12.02
CA ASN A 196 18.62 7.28 -12.20
C ASN A 196 19.25 8.32 -11.26
N LEU A 197 19.48 7.98 -9.99
CA LEU A 197 20.13 8.88 -9.03
C LEU A 197 21.54 9.28 -9.50
N CYS A 198 22.35 8.32 -9.95
CA CYS A 198 23.69 8.59 -10.49
C CYS A 198 23.63 9.45 -11.76
N SER A 199 22.68 9.17 -12.67
CA SER A 199 22.45 9.96 -13.88
C SER A 199 22.12 11.42 -13.53
N VAL A 200 21.21 11.66 -12.59
CA VAL A 200 20.84 13.02 -12.16
C VAL A 200 22.00 13.71 -11.45
N LEU A 201 22.72 13.01 -10.58
CA LEU A 201 23.88 13.54 -9.87
C LEU A 201 24.99 13.98 -10.84
N CYS A 202 25.34 13.15 -11.81
CA CYS A 202 26.34 13.47 -12.84
C CYS A 202 25.88 14.65 -13.72
N THR A 203 24.60 14.69 -14.08
CA THR A 203 24.01 15.81 -14.84
C THR A 203 24.14 17.13 -14.06
N MET A 204 23.87 17.12 -12.76
CA MET A 204 24.02 18.31 -11.91
C MET A 204 25.47 18.75 -11.76
N ALA A 205 26.42 17.81 -11.76
CA ALA A 205 27.84 18.08 -11.69
C ALA A 205 28.47 18.48 -13.04
N GLY A 206 27.72 18.39 -14.15
CA GLY A 206 28.23 18.66 -15.50
C GLY A 206 29.10 17.53 -16.08
N ALA A 207 29.13 16.35 -15.45
CA ALA A 207 29.85 15.17 -15.93
C ALA A 207 29.03 14.43 -17.00
N LEU A 208 28.99 14.97 -18.22
CA LEU A 208 28.12 14.50 -19.32
C LEU A 208 28.79 13.49 -20.26
N GLU A 209 30.11 13.50 -20.34
CA GLU A 209 30.93 12.55 -21.11
C GLU A 209 32.19 12.19 -20.31
N ARG A 210 32.81 11.06 -20.67
CA ARG A 210 34.05 10.61 -20.03
C ARG A 210 35.17 11.61 -20.27
N ASP A 211 35.78 12.08 -19.18
CA ASP A 211 37.05 12.81 -19.22
C ASP A 211 38.20 11.79 -19.33
N ASN A 212 39.07 11.94 -20.33
CA ASN A 212 40.18 11.00 -20.55
C ASN A 212 41.48 11.41 -19.85
N GLU A 213 41.55 12.63 -19.32
CA GLU A 213 42.76 13.20 -18.74
C GLU A 213 42.70 13.22 -17.21
N ASN A 214 41.57 13.62 -16.63
CA ASN A 214 41.44 13.77 -15.18
C ASN A 214 40.19 13.07 -14.63
N VAL A 215 40.33 12.48 -13.45
CA VAL A 215 39.19 11.95 -12.70
C VAL A 215 38.39 13.14 -12.17
N VAL A 216 37.13 13.27 -12.60
CA VAL A 216 36.25 14.35 -12.14
C VAL A 216 35.60 13.98 -10.81
N GLU A 217 35.83 14.77 -9.77
CA GLU A 217 35.22 14.56 -8.45
C GLU A 217 33.83 15.21 -8.38
N ILE A 218 32.81 14.41 -8.15
CA ILE A 218 31.43 14.87 -7.99
C ILE A 218 31.21 15.20 -6.52
N LYS A 219 30.94 16.49 -6.22
CA LYS A 219 30.72 17.03 -4.86
C LYS A 219 29.28 17.51 -4.61
N THR A 220 28.37 17.22 -5.52
CA THR A 220 26.98 17.66 -5.45
C THR A 220 26.28 17.09 -4.20
N SER A 221 25.53 17.94 -3.49
CA SER A 221 24.72 17.52 -2.33
C SER A 221 23.60 16.56 -2.75
N ILE A 222 23.40 15.52 -1.93
CA ILE A 222 22.32 14.54 -2.15
C ILE A 222 20.96 15.12 -1.88
N GLU A 223 20.82 16.06 -0.95
CA GLU A 223 19.56 16.74 -0.65
C GLU A 223 19.06 17.49 -1.88
N LEU A 224 19.94 18.25 -2.55
CA LEU A 224 19.60 18.95 -3.79
C LEU A 224 19.23 17.99 -4.92
N MET A 225 19.94 16.86 -5.01
CA MET A 225 19.64 15.81 -5.99
C MET A 225 18.28 15.16 -5.71
N LYS A 226 18.01 14.82 -4.44
CA LYS A 226 16.76 14.24 -3.98
C LYS A 226 15.59 15.17 -4.27
N ASP A 227 15.70 16.45 -3.95
CA ASP A 227 14.67 17.44 -4.28
C ASP A 227 14.43 17.53 -5.78
N LYS A 228 15.49 17.50 -6.60
CA LYS A 228 15.35 17.51 -8.07
C LYS A 228 14.63 16.27 -8.58
N VAL A 229 15.00 15.08 -8.11
CA VAL A 229 14.36 13.81 -8.49
C VAL A 229 12.90 13.78 -8.04
N LEU A 230 12.61 14.20 -6.81
CA LEU A 230 11.25 14.26 -6.29
C LEU A 230 10.39 15.25 -7.06
N ASN A 231 10.91 16.40 -7.45
CA ASN A 231 10.19 17.37 -8.29
C ASN A 231 9.91 16.83 -9.71
N GLU A 232 10.84 16.07 -10.28
CA GLU A 232 10.62 15.37 -11.56
C GLU A 232 9.50 14.33 -11.42
N TYR A 233 9.53 13.55 -10.33
CA TYR A 233 8.58 12.50 -10.03
C TYR A 233 7.20 13.05 -9.62
N ASP A 234 7.12 14.19 -8.91
CA ASP A 234 5.86 14.83 -8.50
C ASP A 234 4.97 15.11 -9.72
N ARG A 235 5.56 15.55 -10.85
CA ARG A 235 4.82 15.83 -12.09
C ARG A 235 4.08 14.61 -12.64
N ALA A 236 4.65 13.41 -12.48
CA ALA A 236 4.06 12.17 -12.98
C ALA A 236 3.21 11.46 -11.91
N PHE A 237 3.63 11.51 -10.65
CA PHE A 237 3.12 10.63 -9.59
C PHE A 237 2.26 11.34 -8.55
N TYR A 238 2.23 12.68 -8.52
CA TYR A 238 1.34 13.40 -7.60
C TYR A 238 -0.13 13.08 -7.87
N SER A 239 -0.57 13.08 -9.14
CA SER A 239 -1.96 12.77 -9.49
C SER A 239 -2.37 11.37 -9.04
N PRO A 240 -1.71 10.27 -9.45
CA PRO A 240 -2.12 8.94 -9.01
C PRO A 240 -2.01 8.75 -7.49
N ALA A 241 -1.00 9.34 -6.83
CA ALA A 241 -0.89 9.28 -5.37
C ALA A 241 -2.05 10.02 -4.69
N LYS A 242 -2.42 11.21 -5.20
CA LYS A 242 -3.55 11.99 -4.70
C LYS A 242 -4.87 11.25 -4.92
N ASP A 243 -5.13 10.81 -6.14
CA ASP A 243 -6.38 10.15 -6.53
C ASP A 243 -6.59 8.86 -5.73
N PHE A 244 -5.51 8.09 -5.51
CA PHE A 244 -5.55 6.95 -4.59
C PHE A 244 -5.85 7.41 -3.16
N ALA A 245 -5.06 8.35 -2.62
CA ALA A 245 -5.17 8.77 -1.23
C ALA A 245 -6.53 9.40 -0.88
N THR A 246 -7.21 10.07 -1.82
CA THR A 246 -8.54 10.65 -1.63
C THR A 246 -9.68 9.64 -1.73
N GLY A 247 -9.47 8.51 -2.42
CA GLY A 247 -10.54 7.63 -2.84
C GLY A 247 -11.51 8.29 -3.82
N THR A 248 -12.71 7.74 -3.96
CA THR A 248 -13.76 8.25 -4.86
C THR A 248 -14.27 9.63 -4.48
N ARG A 249 -14.25 9.95 -3.18
CA ARG A 249 -14.62 11.26 -2.64
C ARG A 249 -13.77 11.55 -1.41
N LEU A 250 -13.16 12.74 -1.39
CA LEU A 250 -12.45 13.24 -0.23
C LEU A 250 -13.43 13.50 0.93
N ILE A 251 -13.22 12.79 2.04
CA ILE A 251 -13.89 13.03 3.32
C ILE A 251 -12.84 13.57 4.28
N ARG A 252 -12.84 14.89 4.49
CA ARG A 252 -11.75 15.61 5.18
C ARG A 252 -11.67 15.24 6.66
N GLU A 253 -12.83 14.92 7.23
CA GLU A 253 -13.12 14.55 8.61
C GLU A 253 -13.02 13.04 8.85
N GLY A 254 -12.73 12.23 7.81
CA GLY A 254 -12.59 10.78 7.92
C GLY A 254 -11.21 10.37 8.43
N ARG A 255 -11.02 9.06 8.68
CA ARG A 255 -9.71 8.47 9.02
C ARG A 255 -8.80 8.18 7.84
N ALA A 256 -9.13 8.70 6.64
CA ALA A 256 -8.32 8.62 5.44
C ALA A 256 -7.75 7.21 5.13
N PRO A 257 -8.58 6.15 5.04
CA PRO A 257 -8.11 4.77 4.91
C PRO A 257 -7.19 4.57 3.70
N TYR A 258 -7.49 5.19 2.56
CA TYR A 258 -6.65 5.09 1.36
C TYR A 258 -5.29 5.77 1.52
N LEU A 259 -5.24 6.95 2.17
CA LEU A 259 -4.00 7.63 2.50
C LEU A 259 -3.11 6.74 3.40
N HIS A 260 -3.70 6.07 4.39
CA HIS A 260 -2.98 5.14 5.26
C HIS A 260 -2.48 3.89 4.53
N LEU A 261 -3.30 3.32 3.65
CA LEU A 261 -2.86 2.21 2.79
C LEU A 261 -1.64 2.62 1.95
N LEU A 262 -1.65 3.81 1.35
CA LEU A 262 -0.51 4.32 0.59
C LEU A 262 0.71 4.58 1.48
N PHE A 263 0.49 5.09 2.69
CA PHE A 263 1.55 5.31 3.67
C PHE A 263 2.22 4.01 4.10
N TRP A 264 1.45 2.99 4.50
CA TRP A 264 2.01 1.70 4.89
C TRP A 264 2.66 0.97 3.72
N LEU A 265 2.12 1.13 2.51
CA LEU A 265 2.76 0.66 1.30
C LEU A 265 4.12 1.32 1.11
N SER A 266 4.28 2.62 1.40
CA SER A 266 5.60 3.27 1.37
C SER A 266 6.59 2.71 2.40
N LYS A 267 6.09 2.15 3.51
CA LYS A 267 6.91 1.55 4.57
C LYS A 267 7.22 0.08 4.33
N SER A 268 6.53 -0.57 3.39
CA SER A 268 6.79 -1.98 3.10
C SER A 268 8.12 -2.17 2.39
N GLU A 269 8.83 -3.24 2.75
CA GLU A 269 10.09 -3.62 2.12
C GLU A 269 9.85 -4.26 0.75
N ASP A 270 8.83 -5.12 0.66
CA ASP A 270 8.49 -5.94 -0.51
C ASP A 270 7.58 -5.25 -1.53
N TRP A 271 7.29 -3.96 -1.33
CA TRP A 271 6.42 -3.12 -2.17
C TRP A 271 4.97 -3.62 -2.22
N THR A 272 4.63 -4.50 -1.28
CA THR A 272 3.36 -5.18 -1.17
C THR A 272 2.90 -5.10 0.28
N ILE A 273 1.59 -4.95 0.50
CA ILE A 273 0.95 -5.10 1.80
C ILE A 273 -0.23 -6.06 1.68
N GLN A 274 -0.45 -6.84 2.73
CA GLN A 274 -1.61 -7.72 2.87
C GLN A 274 -2.59 -7.08 3.85
N MET A 275 -3.86 -6.99 3.47
CA MET A 275 -4.85 -6.20 4.21
C MET A 275 -5.09 -6.71 5.64
N ASP A 276 -5.16 -8.03 5.84
CA ASP A 276 -5.43 -8.61 7.16
C ASP A 276 -4.23 -8.43 8.12
N ASP A 277 -3.00 -8.50 7.61
CA ASP A 277 -1.78 -8.23 8.38
C ASP A 277 -1.70 -6.76 8.80
N ILE A 278 -2.03 -5.84 7.90
CA ILE A 278 -2.11 -4.41 8.19
C ILE A 278 -3.21 -4.12 9.23
N MET A 279 -4.39 -4.74 9.11
CA MET A 279 -5.46 -4.59 10.10
C MET A 279 -5.10 -5.17 11.48
N ARG A 280 -4.18 -6.15 11.54
CA ARG A 280 -3.64 -6.70 12.78
C ARG A 280 -2.57 -5.78 13.38
N ALA A 281 -1.70 -5.22 12.53
CA ALA A 281 -0.61 -4.34 12.95
C ALA A 281 -1.10 -2.94 13.38
N TYR A 282 -2.19 -2.46 12.79
CA TYR A 282 -2.78 -1.14 13.07
C TYR A 282 -4.27 -1.27 13.46
N PRO A 283 -4.58 -1.79 14.67
CA PRO A 283 -5.96 -1.99 15.12
C PRO A 283 -6.81 -0.73 15.08
N GLU A 284 -6.20 0.45 15.26
CA GLU A 284 -6.86 1.74 15.28
C GLU A 284 -7.44 2.17 13.93
N HIS A 285 -6.92 1.61 12.83
CA HIS A 285 -7.42 1.86 11.49
C HIS A 285 -8.29 0.72 10.95
N LYS A 286 -8.36 -0.40 11.68
CA LYS A 286 -9.01 -1.64 11.23
C LYS A 286 -10.43 -1.41 10.72
N LEU A 287 -11.26 -0.65 11.43
CA LEU A 287 -12.64 -0.38 11.02
C LEU A 287 -12.70 0.34 9.66
N SER A 288 -11.98 1.46 9.54
CA SER A 288 -11.97 2.26 8.31
C SER A 288 -11.40 1.50 7.11
N VAL A 289 -10.36 0.69 7.31
CA VAL A 289 -9.74 -0.10 6.24
C VAL A 289 -10.64 -1.29 5.88
N SER A 290 -11.25 -1.96 6.85
CA SER A 290 -12.16 -3.08 6.60
C SER A 290 -13.37 -2.65 5.79
N GLN A 291 -13.89 -1.45 6.02
CA GLN A 291 -15.01 -0.92 5.22
C GLN A 291 -14.64 -0.79 3.74
N VAL A 292 -13.48 -0.24 3.41
CA VAL A 292 -13.08 -0.04 2.00
C VAL A 292 -12.70 -1.34 1.29
N VAL A 293 -12.18 -2.32 2.03
CA VAL A 293 -11.81 -3.65 1.50
C VAL A 293 -13.04 -4.53 1.32
N THR A 294 -13.84 -4.73 2.38
CA THR A 294 -14.97 -5.68 2.37
C THR A 294 -16.12 -5.22 1.48
N LYS A 295 -16.33 -3.91 1.33
CA LYS A 295 -17.37 -3.36 0.43
C LYS A 295 -16.92 -3.24 -1.04
N GLY A 296 -15.71 -3.69 -1.39
CA GLY A 296 -15.19 -3.62 -2.77
C GLY A 296 -14.85 -2.21 -3.27
N HIS A 297 -14.81 -1.21 -2.38
CA HIS A 297 -14.51 0.18 -2.76
C HIS A 297 -13.07 0.35 -3.23
N LEU A 298 -12.12 -0.38 -2.65
CA LEU A 298 -10.71 -0.34 -3.06
C LEU A 298 -10.50 -0.85 -4.49
N GLU A 299 -11.10 -1.99 -4.81
CA GLU A 299 -11.07 -2.57 -6.15
C GLU A 299 -11.72 -1.64 -7.17
N THR A 300 -12.91 -1.10 -6.83
CA THR A 300 -13.63 -0.17 -7.69
C THR A 300 -12.81 1.09 -7.99
N LEU A 301 -12.16 1.67 -6.97
CA LEU A 301 -11.33 2.86 -7.12
C LEU A 301 -10.18 2.64 -8.11
N ILE A 302 -9.45 1.53 -7.95
CA ILE A 302 -8.32 1.19 -8.82
C ILE A 302 -8.83 0.94 -10.24
N ASN A 303 -9.92 0.20 -10.40
CA ASN A 303 -10.46 -0.12 -11.72
C ASN A 303 -11.04 1.08 -12.48
N GLN A 304 -11.43 2.15 -11.77
CA GLN A 304 -11.97 3.37 -12.38
C GLN A 304 -10.89 4.39 -12.79
N SER A 305 -9.65 4.23 -12.33
CA SER A 305 -8.58 5.20 -12.58
C SER A 305 -7.39 4.57 -13.30
N GLU A 306 -7.27 4.86 -14.61
CA GLU A 306 -6.11 4.45 -15.41
C GLU A 306 -4.78 4.97 -14.84
N HIS A 307 -4.80 6.12 -14.16
CA HIS A 307 -3.60 6.69 -13.54
C HIS A 307 -3.13 5.82 -12.36
N ILE A 308 -4.05 5.30 -11.55
CA ILE A 308 -3.73 4.43 -10.41
C ILE A 308 -3.26 3.06 -10.92
N GLN A 309 -3.95 2.46 -11.90
CA GLN A 309 -3.60 1.15 -12.46
C GLN A 309 -2.18 1.08 -13.05
N LYS A 310 -1.63 2.23 -13.46
CA LYS A 310 -0.25 2.30 -13.97
C LYS A 310 0.81 2.10 -12.88
N VAL A 311 0.48 2.35 -11.63
CA VAL A 311 1.44 2.37 -10.52
C VAL A 311 1.10 1.42 -9.38
N ILE A 312 -0.17 1.07 -9.20
CA ILE A 312 -0.67 0.25 -8.10
C ILE A 312 -1.62 -0.82 -8.65
N HIS A 313 -1.43 -2.05 -8.16
CA HIS A 313 -2.30 -3.19 -8.44
C HIS A 313 -2.90 -3.72 -7.13
N TYR A 314 -4.17 -4.14 -7.18
CA TYR A 314 -4.84 -4.80 -6.07
C TYR A 314 -5.46 -6.12 -6.52
N ASP A 315 -5.14 -7.17 -5.79
CA ASP A 315 -5.76 -8.49 -5.95
C ASP A 315 -6.81 -8.70 -4.84
N ALA A 316 -8.08 -8.75 -5.24
CA ALA A 316 -9.21 -8.93 -4.33
C ALA A 316 -9.26 -10.33 -3.70
N ASN A 317 -8.75 -11.36 -4.38
CA ASN A 317 -8.75 -12.74 -3.89
C ASN A 317 -7.76 -12.90 -2.74
N SER A 318 -6.52 -12.46 -2.94
CA SER A 318 -5.48 -12.52 -1.90
C SER A 318 -5.50 -11.33 -0.94
N ARG A 319 -6.34 -10.31 -1.19
CA ARG A 319 -6.40 -9.03 -0.47
C ARG A 319 -5.02 -8.39 -0.35
N THR A 320 -4.33 -8.31 -1.48
CA THR A 320 -2.94 -7.85 -1.57
C THR A 320 -2.87 -6.60 -2.43
N LEU A 321 -2.23 -5.54 -1.91
CA LEU A 321 -1.97 -4.29 -2.63
C LEU A 321 -0.48 -4.15 -2.91
N THR A 322 -0.12 -3.87 -4.16
CA THR A 322 1.28 -3.88 -4.63
C THR A 322 1.57 -2.66 -5.49
N VAL A 323 2.77 -2.09 -5.34
CA VAL A 323 3.30 -1.06 -6.25
C VAL A 323 4.00 -1.73 -7.44
N GLU A 324 3.67 -1.28 -8.65
CA GLU A 324 4.27 -1.78 -9.89
C GLU A 324 5.43 -0.89 -10.38
N ASP A 325 5.45 0.41 -10.10
CA ASP A 325 6.52 1.30 -10.58
C ASP A 325 7.57 1.56 -9.47
N PRO A 326 8.86 1.19 -9.65
CA PRO A 326 9.94 1.51 -8.70
C PRO A 326 10.07 3.00 -8.42
N LYS A 327 9.88 3.84 -9.43
CA LYS A 327 9.97 5.30 -9.30
C LYS A 327 8.81 5.84 -8.46
N PHE A 328 7.61 5.28 -8.64
CA PHE A 328 6.49 5.60 -7.78
C PHE A 328 6.76 5.17 -6.34
N MET A 329 7.30 3.96 -6.14
CA MET A 329 7.70 3.48 -4.81
C MET A 329 8.74 4.40 -4.16
N PHE A 330 9.74 4.84 -4.92
CA PHE A 330 10.74 5.81 -4.48
C PHE A 330 10.10 7.14 -4.10
N TYR A 331 9.16 7.64 -4.91
CA TYR A 331 8.44 8.88 -4.67
C TYR A 331 7.68 8.81 -3.33
N ILE A 332 6.82 7.81 -3.14
CA ILE A 332 6.01 7.69 -1.91
C ILE A 332 6.86 7.44 -0.65
N ARG A 333 7.98 6.72 -0.76
CA ARG A 333 8.93 6.51 0.35
C ARG A 333 9.55 7.81 0.86
N ASN A 334 9.69 8.79 -0.02
CA ASN A 334 10.38 10.05 0.25
C ASN A 334 9.41 11.24 0.37
N LEU A 335 8.10 11.00 0.35
CA LEU A 335 7.09 12.03 0.61
C LEU A 335 7.18 12.54 2.05
N LEU A 336 7.00 13.85 2.20
CA LEU A 336 6.68 14.47 3.47
C LEU A 336 5.18 14.29 3.72
N TRP A 337 4.80 13.17 4.36
CA TRP A 337 3.41 12.73 4.53
C TRP A 337 2.49 13.77 5.16
N ASP A 338 2.96 14.52 6.16
CA ASP A 338 2.18 15.58 6.81
C ASP A 338 1.89 16.75 5.84
N LYS A 339 2.87 17.13 5.01
CA LYS A 339 2.69 18.14 3.95
C LYS A 339 1.77 17.60 2.83
N PHE A 340 1.94 16.34 2.46
CA PHE A 340 1.14 15.68 1.42
C PHE A 340 -0.33 15.56 1.83
N SER A 341 -0.63 15.09 3.05
CA SER A 341 -2.00 14.98 3.57
C SER A 341 -2.69 16.34 3.63
N SER A 342 -1.96 17.37 4.07
CA SER A 342 -2.45 18.75 4.12
C SER A 342 -2.70 19.33 2.73
N ARG A 343 -1.80 19.06 1.75
CA ARG A 343 -1.96 19.48 0.35
C ARG A 343 -3.18 18.84 -0.31
N ILE A 344 -3.54 17.62 0.09
CA ILE A 344 -4.75 16.93 -0.38
C ILE A 344 -6.02 17.51 0.27
N GLY A 345 -5.92 17.98 1.51
CA GLY A 345 -7.01 18.60 2.27
C GLY A 345 -7.50 17.78 3.46
N TYR A 346 -6.72 16.79 3.93
CA TYR A 346 -7.01 16.09 5.18
C TYR A 346 -6.69 16.94 6.41
N ILE A 347 -7.54 16.82 7.43
CA ILE A 347 -7.39 17.58 8.68
C ILE A 347 -6.42 16.87 9.64
N GLY A 348 -6.39 15.53 9.63
CA GLY A 348 -5.49 14.75 10.48
C GLY A 348 -4.95 13.51 9.76
N PHE A 349 -3.73 13.12 10.13
CA PHE A 349 -3.05 11.91 9.61
C PHE A 349 -2.67 10.90 10.71
N ARG A 350 -2.59 11.30 11.98
CA ARG A 350 -2.27 10.39 13.08
C ARG A 350 -3.41 10.33 14.07
N PHE A 351 -3.82 9.13 14.45
CA PHE A 351 -4.93 8.87 15.36
C PHE A 351 -4.42 8.04 16.54
N GLU A 352 -4.70 8.50 17.76
CA GLU A 352 -4.19 7.87 18.99
C GLU A 352 -5.11 6.77 19.52
N THR A 353 -6.39 6.82 19.15
CA THR A 353 -7.43 5.93 19.66
C THR A 353 -8.07 5.12 18.52
N PRO A 354 -8.48 3.87 18.77
CA PRO A 354 -9.19 3.07 17.78
C PRO A 354 -10.55 3.60 17.33
N TYR A 355 -11.24 4.34 18.21
CA TYR A 355 -12.57 4.88 17.92
C TYR A 355 -12.57 6.40 18.06
N ASP A 356 -13.28 7.07 17.15
CA ASP A 356 -13.64 8.48 17.26
C ASP A 356 -14.84 8.63 18.20
N PHE A 357 -15.84 7.77 18.04
CA PHE A 357 -17.03 7.75 18.90
C PHE A 357 -17.29 6.35 19.45
N ALA A 358 -17.79 6.26 20.68
CA ALA A 358 -18.42 5.06 21.20
C ALA A 358 -19.89 5.33 21.51
N LEU A 359 -20.80 4.52 20.96
CA LEU A 359 -22.23 4.64 21.22
C LEU A 359 -22.61 3.86 22.48
N SER A 360 -23.18 4.55 23.46
CA SER A 360 -23.76 3.94 24.65
C SER A 360 -25.27 4.17 24.66
N PHE A 361 -26.06 3.10 24.65
CA PHE A 361 -27.50 3.17 24.49
C PHE A 361 -28.20 2.00 25.19
N ALA A 362 -29.49 2.16 25.50
CA ALA A 362 -30.32 1.04 25.98
C ALA A 362 -30.74 0.16 24.81
N GLY A 363 -30.98 -1.14 25.03
CA GLY A 363 -31.36 -2.06 23.95
C GLY A 363 -32.60 -1.63 23.14
N GLU A 364 -33.50 -0.84 23.74
CA GLU A 364 -34.70 -0.27 23.10
C GLU A 364 -34.39 0.88 22.13
N ASP A 365 -33.27 1.57 22.31
CA ASP A 365 -32.85 2.73 21.50
C ASP A 365 -31.97 2.34 20.30
N ARG A 366 -31.88 1.03 20.03
CA ARG A 366 -30.98 0.47 19.02
C ARG A 366 -31.19 1.04 17.63
N GLU A 367 -32.44 1.35 17.27
CA GLU A 367 -32.77 1.86 15.94
C GLU A 367 -32.03 3.17 15.63
N LEU A 368 -32.00 4.11 16.58
CA LEU A 368 -31.28 5.38 16.43
C LEU A 368 -29.77 5.16 16.43
N ALA A 369 -29.26 4.30 17.34
CA ALA A 369 -27.84 3.98 17.42
C ALA A 369 -27.31 3.37 16.11
N GLU A 370 -28.05 2.45 15.50
CA GLU A 370 -27.68 1.80 14.23
C GLU A 370 -27.67 2.80 13.07
N LYS A 371 -28.64 3.72 13.00
CA LYS A 371 -28.66 4.81 11.99
C LYS A 371 -27.47 5.75 12.15
N ILE A 372 -27.19 6.22 13.36
CA ILE A 372 -26.01 7.07 13.65
C ILE A 372 -24.72 6.34 13.28
N PHE A 373 -24.58 5.07 13.68
CA PHE A 373 -23.42 4.24 13.35
C PHE A 373 -23.19 4.14 11.83
N ASN A 374 -24.24 3.85 11.07
CA ASN A 374 -24.15 3.71 9.62
C ASN A 374 -23.76 5.04 8.95
N LEU A 375 -24.39 6.15 9.32
CA LEU A 375 -24.10 7.47 8.75
C LEU A 375 -22.66 7.94 9.05
N LEU A 376 -22.18 7.74 10.28
CA LEU A 376 -20.80 8.08 10.64
C LEU A 376 -19.79 7.15 9.95
N SER A 377 -20.12 5.86 9.81
CA SER A 377 -19.31 4.88 9.09
C SER A 377 -19.15 5.25 7.62
N GLU A 378 -20.21 5.72 6.96
CA GLU A 378 -20.14 6.22 5.58
C GLU A 378 -19.21 7.43 5.43
N LYS A 379 -19.07 8.24 6.49
CA LYS A 379 -18.10 9.33 6.58
C LYS A 379 -16.70 8.88 7.02
N GLN A 380 -16.41 7.57 7.00
CA GLN A 380 -15.10 6.99 7.38
C GLN A 380 -14.66 7.37 8.82
N ILE A 381 -15.63 7.60 9.70
CA ILE A 381 -15.42 7.85 11.13
C ILE A 381 -15.48 6.51 11.86
N ALA A 382 -14.51 6.23 12.73
CA ALA A 382 -14.49 4.97 13.47
C ALA A 382 -15.45 5.06 14.67
N VAL A 383 -16.49 4.24 14.64
CA VAL A 383 -17.51 4.21 15.69
C VAL A 383 -17.58 2.82 16.32
N PHE A 384 -17.52 2.76 17.65
CA PHE A 384 -17.79 1.55 18.39
C PHE A 384 -19.31 1.31 18.49
N TYR A 385 -19.75 0.12 18.07
CA TYR A 385 -21.13 -0.36 18.13
C TYR A 385 -21.14 -1.83 18.61
N ASP A 386 -21.87 -2.10 19.69
CA ASP A 386 -21.86 -3.38 20.43
C ASP A 386 -22.13 -4.62 19.55
N LYS A 387 -23.06 -4.51 18.61
CA LYS A 387 -23.49 -5.59 17.72
C LYS A 387 -22.37 -6.07 16.77
N ASN A 388 -21.45 -5.17 16.38
CA ASN A 388 -20.39 -5.50 15.45
C ASN A 388 -19.21 -6.23 16.12
N GLU A 389 -19.17 -6.25 17.44
CA GLU A 389 -18.09 -6.86 18.24
C GLU A 389 -18.55 -8.14 18.95
N GLN A 390 -19.75 -8.66 18.62
CA GLN A 390 -20.31 -9.86 19.24
C GLN A 390 -19.37 -11.07 19.17
N THR A 391 -18.62 -11.24 18.08
CA THR A 391 -17.65 -12.34 17.95
C THR A 391 -16.45 -12.20 18.90
N ARG A 392 -16.04 -10.97 19.24
CA ARG A 392 -14.96 -10.73 20.20
C ARG A 392 -15.42 -10.82 21.65
N ILE A 393 -16.69 -10.53 21.89
CA ILE A 393 -17.32 -10.65 23.21
C ILE A 393 -17.63 -12.13 23.57
N LEU A 394 -17.57 -13.06 22.61
CA LEU A 394 -17.74 -14.49 22.87
C LEU A 394 -16.65 -14.99 23.84
N ALA A 395 -17.08 -15.51 24.99
CA ALA A 395 -16.24 -16.04 26.08
C ALA A 395 -15.44 -15.00 26.88
N GLU A 396 -15.67 -13.70 26.69
CA GLU A 396 -15.11 -12.65 27.53
C GLU A 396 -16.14 -12.06 28.50
N ASN A 397 -15.69 -11.51 29.62
CA ASN A 397 -16.55 -10.72 30.49
C ASN A 397 -16.89 -9.39 29.79
N VAL A 398 -18.16 -9.21 29.46
CA VAL A 398 -18.68 -8.04 28.75
C VAL A 398 -18.29 -6.73 29.42
N GLU A 399 -18.30 -6.65 30.76
CA GLU A 399 -17.93 -5.41 31.46
C GLU A 399 -16.43 -5.12 31.36
N ASP A 400 -15.58 -6.15 31.43
CA ASP A 400 -14.12 -6.01 31.36
C ASP A 400 -13.66 -5.62 29.95
N TYR A 401 -14.36 -6.08 28.91
CA TYR A 401 -14.10 -5.71 27.52
C TYR A 401 -14.58 -4.30 27.18
N LEU A 402 -15.79 -3.93 27.62
CA LEU A 402 -16.39 -2.63 27.30
C LEU A 402 -15.76 -1.47 28.09
N GLY A 403 -15.30 -1.72 29.32
CA GLY A 403 -14.73 -0.70 30.21
C GLY A 403 -13.59 0.11 29.57
N PRO A 404 -12.54 -0.53 29.01
CA PRO A 404 -11.45 0.15 28.29
C PRO A 404 -11.92 0.98 27.10
N ILE A 405 -12.95 0.52 26.37
CA ILE A 405 -13.43 1.20 25.16
C ILE A 405 -14.01 2.57 25.52
N TYR A 406 -14.91 2.58 26.50
CA TYR A 406 -15.53 3.83 26.95
C TYR A 406 -14.59 4.71 27.78
N SER A 407 -13.58 4.13 28.43
CA SER A 407 -12.65 4.89 29.28
C SER A 407 -11.46 5.46 28.54
N SER A 408 -10.86 4.76 27.57
CA SER A 408 -9.60 5.18 26.95
C SER A 408 -9.54 5.05 25.42
N GLN A 409 -10.26 4.10 24.81
CA GLN A 409 -10.09 3.79 23.38
C GLN A 409 -11.02 4.55 22.43
N ALA A 410 -11.94 5.38 22.95
CA ALA A 410 -12.74 6.32 22.18
C ALA A 410 -12.37 7.77 22.51
N VAL A 411 -12.42 8.65 21.49
CA VAL A 411 -12.24 10.11 21.67
C VAL A 411 -13.46 10.71 22.40
N TYR A 412 -14.65 10.37 21.90
CA TYR A 412 -15.92 10.79 22.47
C TYR A 412 -16.82 9.58 22.79
N VAL A 413 -17.64 9.71 23.83
CA VAL A 413 -18.72 8.76 24.14
C VAL A 413 -20.06 9.45 23.93
N VAL A 414 -20.88 8.91 23.02
CA VAL A 414 -22.23 9.42 22.73
C VAL A 414 -23.22 8.58 23.54
N THR A 415 -23.91 9.21 24.48
CA THR A 415 -24.86 8.52 25.37
C THR A 415 -26.29 8.84 24.96
N LEU A 416 -27.04 7.83 24.52
CA LEU A 416 -28.48 7.93 24.21
C LEU A 416 -29.29 7.81 25.50
N LEU A 417 -29.68 8.96 26.06
CA LEU A 417 -30.35 9.06 27.35
C LEU A 417 -31.87 9.02 27.18
N SER A 418 -32.40 7.79 27.08
CA SER A 418 -33.83 7.51 27.15
C SER A 418 -34.28 7.14 28.56
N CYS A 419 -35.60 7.03 28.78
CA CYS A 419 -36.16 6.49 30.02
C CYS A 419 -35.70 5.06 30.34
N SER A 420 -35.27 4.31 29.32
CA SER A 420 -34.82 2.92 29.44
C SER A 420 -33.31 2.82 29.65
N TYR A 421 -32.59 3.95 29.62
CA TYR A 421 -31.16 3.99 29.84
C TYR A 421 -30.79 3.67 31.30
N PRO A 422 -29.94 2.65 31.57
CA PRO A 422 -29.65 2.24 32.94
C PRO A 422 -28.96 3.34 33.75
N ARG A 423 -29.62 3.85 34.80
CA ARG A 423 -29.02 4.83 35.73
C ARG A 423 -27.68 4.38 36.30
N LYS A 424 -27.51 3.08 36.58
CA LYS A 424 -26.24 2.53 37.09
C LYS A 424 -25.06 2.73 36.12
N VAL A 425 -25.31 2.65 34.81
CA VAL A 425 -24.28 2.85 33.78
C VAL A 425 -23.95 4.34 33.67
N TRP A 426 -24.97 5.19 33.68
CA TRP A 426 -24.77 6.65 33.74
C TRP A 426 -23.99 7.09 34.99
N THR A 427 -24.34 6.57 36.18
CA THR A 427 -23.60 6.87 37.41
C THR A 427 -22.16 6.37 37.39
N LYS A 428 -21.84 5.32 36.60
CA LYS A 428 -20.45 4.89 36.38
C LYS A 428 -19.69 5.91 35.53
N PHE A 429 -20.31 6.46 34.48
CA PHE A 429 -19.74 7.59 33.74
C PHE A 429 -19.54 8.80 34.65
N GLU A 430 -20.47 9.08 35.56
CA GLU A 430 -20.32 10.15 36.56
C GLU A 430 -19.31 9.85 37.68
N SER A 431 -18.79 8.62 37.81
CA SER A 431 -17.92 8.23 38.92
C SER A 431 -16.49 8.79 38.78
N ASP A 432 -15.80 9.03 39.91
CA ASP A 432 -14.48 9.70 39.95
C ASP A 432 -13.39 9.00 39.10
N ASN A 433 -13.49 7.67 38.93
CA ASN A 433 -12.60 6.89 38.05
C ASN A 433 -12.72 7.26 36.57
N PHE A 434 -13.91 7.68 36.12
CA PHE A 434 -14.11 8.24 34.79
C PHE A 434 -13.92 9.75 34.78
N LYS A 435 -14.17 10.45 35.91
CA LYS A 435 -14.00 11.92 36.02
C LYS A 435 -12.59 12.43 35.72
N HIS A 436 -11.55 11.61 35.92
CA HIS A 436 -10.18 11.97 35.53
C HIS A 436 -10.04 12.28 34.02
N ARG A 437 -10.98 11.82 33.17
CA ARG A 437 -11.18 12.26 31.78
C ARG A 437 -12.24 13.36 31.59
N PHE A 438 -13.18 13.55 32.52
CA PHE A 438 -14.26 14.55 32.39
C PHE A 438 -13.80 16.01 32.44
N GLY A 439 -12.53 16.26 32.78
CA GLY A 439 -11.90 17.57 32.54
C GLY A 439 -11.73 17.91 31.05
N ASN A 440 -11.91 16.95 30.12
CA ASN A 440 -11.58 17.10 28.69
C ASN A 440 -12.80 16.98 27.73
N ASN A 441 -14.01 17.40 28.12
CA ASN A 441 -15.16 17.57 27.19
C ASN A 441 -15.48 16.36 26.27
N SER A 442 -15.34 15.11 26.76
CA SER A 442 -15.39 13.88 25.94
C SER A 442 -16.75 13.15 25.88
N ILE A 443 -17.81 13.63 26.56
CA ILE A 443 -19.14 13.00 26.51
C ILE A 443 -20.13 13.88 25.79
N ILE A 444 -20.94 13.26 24.93
CA ILE A 444 -21.99 13.93 24.15
C ILE A 444 -23.34 13.30 24.51
N PRO A 445 -24.14 13.95 25.37
CA PRO A 445 -25.45 13.45 25.72
C PRO A 445 -26.47 13.73 24.60
N ILE A 446 -27.28 12.71 24.28
CA ILE A 446 -28.45 12.82 23.41
C ILE A 446 -29.69 12.56 24.27
N TRP A 447 -30.47 13.60 24.54
CA TRP A 447 -31.65 13.52 25.40
C TRP A 447 -32.89 13.19 24.59
N TYR A 448 -33.61 12.18 25.04
CA TYR A 448 -34.92 11.88 24.48
C TYR A 448 -35.98 12.83 25.07
N SER A 449 -36.81 13.41 24.20
CA SER A 449 -37.81 14.41 24.58
C SER A 449 -38.86 13.90 25.58
N ASP A 450 -39.09 12.59 25.63
CA ASP A 450 -40.07 11.95 26.52
C ASP A 450 -39.50 11.61 27.92
N CYS A 451 -38.27 12.00 28.21
CA CYS A 451 -37.63 11.82 29.52
C CYS A 451 -37.55 13.16 30.29
N PRO A 452 -38.45 13.43 31.26
CA PRO A 452 -38.50 14.71 31.97
C PRO A 452 -37.30 14.95 32.90
N PRO A 453 -37.02 16.22 33.27
CA PRO A 453 -35.94 16.57 34.19
C PRO A 453 -36.10 15.86 35.54
N GLY A 454 -34.98 15.40 36.11
CA GLY A 454 -34.92 14.64 37.37
C GLY A 454 -34.20 13.28 37.29
N MET A 455 -34.09 12.66 36.10
CA MET A 455 -33.39 11.37 35.94
C MET A 455 -31.88 11.52 35.70
N PHE A 456 -31.44 12.60 35.04
CA PHE A 456 -30.07 12.85 34.57
C PHE A 456 -29.66 14.32 34.71
N ASP A 457 -30.10 15.02 35.77
CA ASP A 457 -29.98 16.49 35.88
C ASP A 457 -28.54 17.03 35.78
N GLU A 458 -27.52 16.24 36.12
CA GLU A 458 -26.11 16.63 35.95
C GLU A 458 -25.69 16.68 34.47
N SER A 459 -26.32 15.89 33.60
CA SER A 459 -26.04 15.91 32.15
C SER A 459 -26.36 17.26 31.51
N ARG A 460 -27.38 17.98 32.02
CA ARG A 460 -27.79 19.30 31.52
C ARG A 460 -26.79 20.42 31.83
N LYS A 461 -25.77 20.17 32.67
CA LYS A 461 -24.63 21.08 32.85
C LYS A 461 -23.71 21.10 31.62
N TYR A 462 -23.84 20.11 30.73
CA TYR A 462 -23.09 19.99 29.48
C TYR A 462 -23.98 20.31 28.28
N GLY A 463 -23.39 20.77 27.17
CA GLY A 463 -24.09 20.88 25.89
C GLY A 463 -24.38 19.50 25.30
N GLY A 464 -25.54 19.34 24.66
CA GLY A 464 -25.98 18.06 24.07
C GLY A 464 -27.08 18.25 23.05
N ILE A 465 -27.55 17.15 22.47
CA ILE A 465 -28.53 17.15 21.38
C ILE A 465 -29.86 16.60 21.90
N THR A 466 -30.98 17.19 21.49
CA THR A 466 -32.31 16.65 21.83
C THR A 466 -32.84 15.83 20.66
N TYR A 467 -33.33 14.62 20.97
CA TYR A 467 -33.98 13.71 20.03
C TYR A 467 -35.47 13.60 20.36
N GLU A 468 -36.32 13.85 19.38
CA GLU A 468 -37.78 13.81 19.48
C GLU A 468 -38.34 12.52 18.89
N LYS A 469 -38.95 11.65 19.70
CA LYS A 469 -39.49 10.36 19.21
C LYS A 469 -40.59 10.50 18.14
N ASN A 470 -41.28 11.63 18.10
CA ASN A 470 -42.41 11.87 17.21
C ASN A 470 -42.01 12.45 15.85
N VAL A 471 -40.73 12.74 15.65
CA VAL A 471 -40.18 13.28 14.41
C VAL A 471 -39.43 12.18 13.67
N ASP A 472 -39.34 12.32 12.34
CA ASP A 472 -38.62 11.40 11.45
C ASP A 472 -37.20 11.11 11.97
N ILE A 473 -36.95 9.83 12.28
CA ILE A 473 -35.69 9.35 12.83
C ILE A 473 -34.52 9.55 11.87
N ASP A 474 -34.74 9.43 10.55
CA ASP A 474 -33.68 9.56 9.56
C ASP A 474 -33.14 10.98 9.47
N LYS A 475 -34.05 11.97 9.49
CA LYS A 475 -33.66 13.39 9.50
C LYS A 475 -32.91 13.75 10.78
N GLN A 476 -33.38 13.28 11.93
CA GLN A 476 -32.74 13.57 13.21
C GLN A 476 -31.38 12.89 13.34
N ALA A 477 -31.26 11.62 12.92
CA ALA A 477 -29.99 10.91 12.88
C ALA A 477 -28.98 11.64 11.97
N GLY A 478 -29.43 12.20 10.84
CA GLY A 478 -28.63 13.06 9.97
C GLY A 478 -28.10 14.31 10.70
N LEU A 479 -28.97 15.08 11.35
CA LEU A 479 -28.59 16.29 12.10
C LEU A 479 -27.63 15.98 13.27
N ILE A 480 -27.88 14.88 13.99
CA ILE A 480 -27.00 14.38 15.04
C ILE A 480 -25.63 14.05 14.44
N CYS A 481 -25.59 13.29 13.35
CA CYS A 481 -24.36 12.92 12.68
C CYS A 481 -23.56 14.15 12.22
N ASP A 482 -24.20 15.15 11.63
CA ASP A 482 -23.53 16.38 11.19
C ASP A 482 -22.91 17.15 12.37
N SER A 483 -23.61 17.24 13.51
CA SER A 483 -23.09 17.87 14.72
C SER A 483 -21.88 17.10 15.31
N LEU A 484 -21.94 15.76 15.30
CA LEU A 484 -20.83 14.92 15.74
C LEU A 484 -19.61 15.07 14.82
N VAL A 485 -19.83 15.12 13.50
CA VAL A 485 -18.78 15.31 12.49
C VAL A 485 -18.10 16.67 12.67
N GLU A 486 -18.87 17.74 12.90
CA GLU A 486 -18.32 19.06 13.20
C GLU A 486 -17.47 19.01 14.47
N LYS A 487 -17.94 18.35 15.53
CA LYS A 487 -17.22 18.29 16.81
C LYS A 487 -15.89 17.54 16.75
N ILE A 488 -15.82 16.44 15.99
CA ILE A 488 -14.55 15.73 15.79
C ILE A 488 -13.61 16.53 14.89
N SER A 489 -14.15 17.31 13.96
CA SER A 489 -13.36 18.16 13.06
C SER A 489 -12.66 19.27 13.81
N GLU A 490 -13.39 20.00 14.67
CA GLU A 490 -12.82 21.04 15.56
C GLU A 490 -11.61 20.51 16.33
N ARG A 491 -11.77 19.37 17.02
CA ARG A 491 -10.70 18.75 17.81
C ARG A 491 -9.49 18.37 16.96
N ARG A 492 -9.71 17.93 15.71
CA ARG A 492 -8.62 17.59 14.80
C ARG A 492 -7.89 18.83 14.29
N TYR A 493 -8.58 19.95 14.08
CA TYR A 493 -7.94 21.24 13.78
C TYR A 493 -7.10 21.72 14.96
N GLU A 494 -7.64 21.71 16.19
CA GLU A 494 -6.89 22.07 17.40
C GLU A 494 -5.59 21.26 17.54
N ASN A 495 -5.66 19.94 17.33
CA ASN A 495 -4.50 19.06 17.37
C ASN A 495 -3.50 19.30 16.23
N LYS A 496 -3.95 19.84 15.09
CA LYS A 496 -3.10 20.17 13.96
C LYS A 496 -2.32 21.46 14.24
N ASP A 497 -2.99 22.48 14.77
CA ASP A 497 -2.40 23.78 15.07
C ASP A 497 -1.38 23.70 16.22
N LEU A 498 -1.66 22.89 17.25
CA LEU A 498 -0.71 22.61 18.33
C LEU A 498 0.60 21.97 17.84
N LYS A 499 0.54 21.17 16.77
CA LYS A 499 1.72 20.49 16.21
C LYS A 499 2.50 21.34 15.20
N SER A 500 1.92 22.41 14.67
CA SER A 500 2.68 23.38 13.85
C SER A 500 3.56 24.29 14.70
N ASP A 501 3.19 24.59 15.94
CA ASP A 501 3.96 25.49 16.83
C ASP A 501 5.18 24.81 17.47
N ASP A 502 5.16 23.48 17.68
CA ASP A 502 6.30 22.71 18.23
C ASP A 502 7.40 22.39 17.19
N GLY A 503 7.29 22.93 15.97
CA GLY A 503 8.14 22.60 14.82
C GLY A 503 8.93 23.75 14.19
N GLU A 504 9.03 24.91 14.85
CA GLU A 504 9.96 26.00 14.46
C GLU A 504 11.38 25.81 14.99
#